data_AF-A0A813MVB1-F1
#
_entry.id   AF-A0A813MVB1-F1
#
_cell.length_a   1.000
_cell.length_b   1.000
_cell.length_c   1.000
_cell.angle_alpha   90.00
_cell.angle_beta   90.00
_cell.angle_gamma   90.00
#
_symmetry.space_group_name_H-M   'P 1'
#
loop_
_entity.id
_entity.type
_entity.pdbx_description
1 polymer ?
#
loop_
_entity_poly.entity_id
_entity_poly.type
_entity_poly.pdbx_seq_one_letter_code
_entity_poly.pdbx_strand_id
1 'polypeptide(L)'
;MSTETKTGDRDAMPPDFETTYRLSTESTKQWDLRKRFLEKYWHQYDEDRLLCLAQCYVNMRCLGCKYSKSLNSLVDELAKEIE
;
A
#
# COMPACT_ATOMS: atom_id res chain seq x y z
N MET A 1 10.21 -3.57 -33.52
CA MET A 1 9.01 -4.44 -33.62
C MET A 1 9.11 -5.46 -32.50
N SER A 2 8.27 -5.30 -31.49
CA SER A 2 7.72 -6.33 -30.60
C SER A 2 6.94 -5.57 -29.54
N THR A 3 5.67 -5.37 -29.90
CA THR A 3 4.54 -5.00 -29.04
C THR A 3 4.39 -6.01 -27.92
N GLU A 4 4.03 -5.57 -26.71
CA GLU A 4 2.94 -6.18 -25.94
C GLU A 4 2.65 -5.35 -24.70
N THR A 5 1.73 -4.40 -24.89
CA THR A 5 0.83 -3.91 -23.85
C THR A 5 0.12 -5.09 -23.20
N LYS A 6 0.51 -5.48 -21.99
CA LYS A 6 -0.29 -6.38 -21.14
C LYS A 6 -1.14 -5.55 -20.18
N THR A 7 -2.13 -4.87 -20.76
CA THR A 7 -3.31 -4.35 -20.05
C THR A 7 -4.31 -5.51 -20.03
N GLY A 8 -4.55 -6.15 -18.88
CA GLY A 8 -5.58 -7.20 -18.83
C GLY A 8 -5.66 -8.12 -17.60
N ASP A 9 -4.85 -7.92 -16.55
CA ASP A 9 -4.92 -8.79 -15.35
C ASP A 9 -4.61 -8.02 -14.04
N ARG A 10 -4.73 -6.68 -14.04
CA ARG A 10 -4.50 -5.83 -12.86
C ARG A 10 -5.80 -5.39 -12.17
N ASP A 11 -6.94 -5.92 -12.63
CA ASP A 11 -8.26 -5.38 -12.32
C ASP A 11 -8.89 -5.95 -11.03
N ALA A 12 -8.27 -6.93 -10.40
CA ALA A 12 -8.74 -7.46 -9.12
C ALA A 12 -7.57 -7.70 -8.17
N MET A 13 -7.77 -7.38 -6.89
CA MET A 13 -6.83 -7.74 -5.85
C MET A 13 -6.76 -9.28 -5.73
N PRO A 14 -5.57 -9.89 -5.59
CA PRO A 14 -5.44 -11.34 -5.59
C PRO A 14 -6.28 -12.03 -4.50
N PRO A 15 -6.88 -13.21 -4.75
CA PRO A 15 -7.66 -13.92 -3.73
C PRO A 15 -6.83 -14.38 -2.53
N ASP A 16 -5.51 -14.53 -2.72
CA ASP A 16 -4.51 -14.87 -1.72
C ASP A 16 -3.78 -13.63 -1.16
N PHE A 17 -4.31 -12.42 -1.40
CA PHE A 17 -3.71 -11.15 -0.99
C PHE A 17 -3.27 -11.13 0.47
N GLU A 18 -4.10 -11.64 1.39
CA GLU A 18 -3.74 -11.65 2.80
C GLU A 18 -2.57 -12.59 3.09
N THR A 19 -2.54 -13.80 2.51
CA THR A 19 -1.42 -14.71 2.70
C THR A 19 -0.14 -14.26 2.01
N THR A 20 -0.26 -13.46 0.95
CA THR A 20 0.87 -12.98 0.14
C THR A 20 1.53 -11.75 0.76
N TYR A 21 0.76 -10.77 1.24
CA TYR A 21 1.32 -9.49 1.70
C TYR A 21 1.41 -9.35 3.20
N ARG A 22 0.62 -10.08 4.00
CA ARG A 22 0.66 -9.99 5.47
C ARG A 22 1.91 -10.68 6.01
N LEU A 23 2.61 -10.00 6.92
CA LEU A 23 3.74 -10.61 7.63
C LEU A 23 3.26 -11.34 8.88
N SER A 24 3.84 -12.50 9.18
CA SER A 24 3.50 -13.28 10.39
C SER A 24 3.84 -12.55 11.69
N THR A 25 4.79 -11.63 11.65
CA THR A 25 5.23 -10.80 12.77
C THR A 25 4.47 -9.49 12.90
N GLU A 26 3.59 -9.17 11.95
CA GLU A 26 2.81 -7.93 11.95
C GLU A 26 1.58 -8.08 12.87
N SER A 27 1.34 -7.06 13.71
CA SER A 27 0.15 -7.04 14.55
C SER A 27 -1.12 -6.85 13.71
N THR A 28 -2.25 -7.37 14.19
CA THR A 28 -3.54 -7.22 13.50
C THR A 28 -3.88 -5.76 13.20
N LYS A 29 -3.62 -4.84 14.15
CA LYS A 29 -3.85 -3.40 13.95
C LYS A 29 -3.02 -2.81 12.82
N GLN A 30 -1.74 -3.19 12.72
CA GLN A 30 -0.85 -2.73 11.64
C GLN A 30 -1.33 -3.28 10.30
N TRP A 31 -1.68 -4.57 10.24
CA TRP A 31 -2.18 -5.20 9.04
C TRP A 31 -3.48 -4.56 8.56
N ASP A 32 -4.45 -4.31 9.44
CA ASP A 32 -5.74 -3.71 9.07
C ASP A 32 -5.56 -2.30 8.47
N LEU A 33 -4.66 -1.49 9.04
CA LEU A 33 -4.30 -0.18 8.50
C LEU A 33 -3.62 -0.31 7.13
N ARG A 34 -2.66 -1.23 6.99
CA ARG A 34 -1.94 -1.47 5.74
C ARG A 34 -2.89 -1.95 4.65
N LYS A 35 -3.73 -2.94 4.96
CA LYS A 35 -4.73 -3.52 4.06
C LYS A 35 -5.69 -2.47 3.51
N ARG A 36 -6.26 -1.61 4.37
CA ARG A 36 -7.14 -0.52 3.94
C ARG A 36 -6.44 0.44 2.96
N PHE A 37 -5.16 0.74 3.21
CA PHE A 37 -4.35 1.57 2.31
C PHE A 37 -4.15 0.89 0.95
N LEU A 38 -3.78 -0.39 0.96
CA LEU A 38 -3.59 -1.17 -0.27
C LEU A 38 -4.89 -1.27 -1.07
N GLU A 39 -6.02 -1.60 -0.44
CA GLU A 39 -7.33 -1.71 -1.10
C GLU A 39 -7.79 -0.40 -1.75
N LYS A 40 -7.62 0.73 -1.07
CA LYS A 40 -8.04 2.06 -1.59
C LYS A 40 -7.27 2.46 -2.85
N TYR A 41 -5.98 2.09 -2.91
CA TYR A 41 -5.03 2.62 -3.88
C TYR A 41 -4.50 1.57 -4.86
N TRP A 42 -4.99 0.33 -4.81
CA TRP A 42 -4.57 -0.80 -5.64
C TRP A 42 -4.53 -0.49 -7.14
N HIS A 43 -5.55 0.21 -7.62
CA HIS A 43 -5.68 0.56 -9.05
C HIS A 43 -5.03 1.90 -9.42
N GLN A 44 -4.45 2.63 -8.44
CA GLN A 44 -3.91 3.98 -8.64
C GLN A 44 -2.38 4.01 -8.71
N TYR A 45 -1.72 2.99 -8.15
CA TYR A 45 -0.25 2.91 -8.08
C TYR A 45 0.22 1.53 -8.52
N ASP A 46 1.45 1.47 -9.04
CA ASP A 46 2.13 0.19 -9.24
C ASP A 46 2.34 -0.51 -7.90
N GLU A 47 2.23 -1.83 -7.90
CA GLU A 47 2.23 -2.69 -6.71
C GLU A 47 3.41 -2.40 -5.77
N ASP A 48 4.65 -2.45 -6.28
CA ASP A 48 5.87 -2.22 -5.49
C ASP A 48 5.85 -0.85 -4.80
N ARG A 49 5.39 0.18 -5.53
CA ARG A 49 5.30 1.54 -5.01
C ARG A 49 4.21 1.64 -3.95
N LEU A 50 3.08 0.99 -4.18
CA LEU A 50 1.95 0.97 -3.27
C LEU A 50 2.31 0.27 -1.95
N LEU A 51 2.98 -0.88 -2.02
CA LEU A 51 3.47 -1.61 -0.86
C LEU A 51 4.43 -0.75 -0.03
N CYS A 52 5.33 -0.02 -0.68
CA CYS A 52 6.23 0.91 -0.01
C CYS A 52 5.48 2.04 0.71
N LEU A 53 4.53 2.69 0.02
CA LEU A 53 3.72 3.77 0.59
C LEU A 53 2.88 3.28 1.78
N ALA A 54 2.25 2.12 1.65
CA ALA A 54 1.44 1.52 2.70
C ALA A 54 2.30 1.19 3.95
N GLN A 55 3.52 0.67 3.76
CA GLN A 55 4.42 0.41 4.87
C GLN A 55 4.89 1.71 5.54
N CYS A 56 5.20 2.75 4.76
CA CYS A 56 5.52 4.08 5.29
C CYS A 56 4.36 4.64 6.12
N TYR A 57 3.13 4.55 5.63
CA TYR A 57 1.92 4.96 6.34
C TYR A 57 1.79 4.26 7.70
N VAL A 58 1.90 2.93 7.72
CA VAL A 58 1.81 2.16 8.98
C VAL A 58 2.96 2.50 9.93
N ASN A 59 4.18 2.65 9.43
CA ASN A 59 5.32 3.03 10.27
C ASN A 59 5.15 4.44 10.87
N MET A 60 4.59 5.37 10.11
CA MET A 60 4.27 6.72 10.61
C MET A 60 3.18 6.67 11.70
N ARG A 61 2.09 5.92 11.48
CA ARG A 61 0.93 5.89 12.39
C ARG A 61 1.11 5.00 13.62
N CYS A 62 1.78 3.86 13.48
CA CYS A 62 1.94 2.90 14.57
C CYS A 62 3.27 3.05 15.31
N LEU A 63 4.34 3.45 14.63
CA LEU A 63 5.70 3.53 15.20
C LEU A 63 6.20 4.97 15.37
N GLY A 64 5.47 5.97 14.86
CA GLY A 64 5.87 7.38 14.93
C GLY A 64 7.09 7.72 14.06
N CYS A 65 7.41 6.89 13.06
CA CYS A 65 8.52 7.14 12.15
C CYS A 65 8.30 8.43 11.35
N LYS A 66 9.40 9.12 11.01
CA LYS A 66 9.38 10.31 10.15
C LYS A 66 10.31 10.09 8.97
N TYR A 67 9.81 10.36 7.78
CA TYR A 67 10.57 10.29 6.54
C TYR A 67 10.84 11.70 5.97
N SER A 68 11.33 11.77 4.74
CA SER A 68 11.55 13.04 4.05
C SER A 68 10.24 13.84 3.97
N LYS A 69 10.35 15.18 3.94
CA LYS A 69 9.18 16.07 3.94
C LYS A 69 8.23 15.76 2.77
N SER A 70 8.77 15.53 1.58
CA SER A 70 7.98 15.20 0.39
C SER A 70 7.21 13.89 0.54
N LEU A 71 7.84 12.85 1.11
CA LEU A 71 7.18 11.56 1.33
C LEU A 71 6.13 11.63 2.43
N ASN A 72 6.45 12.26 3.56
CA ASN A 72 5.48 12.45 4.65
C ASN A 72 4.24 13.21 4.15
N SER A 73 4.43 14.32 3.42
CA SER A 73 3.30 15.09 2.88
C SER A 73 2.45 14.25 1.92
N LEU A 74 3.06 13.48 1.02
CA LEU A 74 2.31 12.58 0.14
C LEU A 74 1.50 11.54 0.93
N VAL A 75 2.13 10.87 1.89
CA VAL A 75 1.47 9.84 2.70
C VAL A 75 0.35 10.42 3.56
N ASP A 76 0.55 11.61 4.14
CA ASP A 76 -0.48 12.30 4.91
C ASP A 76 -1.66 12.75 4.04
N GLU A 77 -1.44 13.19 2.80
CA GLU A 77 -2.53 13.47 1.86
C GLU A 77 -3.32 12.21 1.51
N LEU A 78 -2.64 11.10 1.23
CA LEU A 78 -3.29 9.82 0.93
C LEU A 78 -4.05 9.24 2.14
N ALA A 79 -3.57 9.50 3.36
CA ALA A 79 -4.21 9.03 4.59
C ALA A 79 -5.57 9.67 4.85
N LYS A 80 -5.82 10.91 4.38
CA LYS A 80 -7.10 11.62 4.58
C LYS A 80 -8.31 10.89 3.98
N GLU A 81 -8.08 10.04 3.00
CA GLU A 81 -9.10 9.27 2.28
C GLU A 81 -9.32 7.86 2.87
N ILE A 82 -8.56 7.52 3.92
CA ILE A 82 -8.59 6.24 4.63
C ILE A 82 -9.11 6.43 6.07
N GLU A 83 -8.73 7.53 6.74
CA GLU A 83 -9.09 7.90 8.12
C GLU A 83 -10.47 8.55 8.23
#